data_AF-A0A6N2TS72-F1
#
_entry.id   AF-A0A6N2TS72-F1
#
_cell.length_a   1.000
_cell.length_b   1.000
_cell.length_c   1.000
_cell.angle_alpha   90.00
_cell.angle_beta   90.00
_cell.angle_gamma   90.00
#
_symmetry.space_group_name_H-M   'P 1'
#
loop_
_entity.id
_entity.type
_entity.pdbx_description
1 polymer ?
#
loop_
_entity_poly.entity_id
_entity_poly.type
_entity_poly.pdbx_seq_one_letter_code
_entity_poly.pdbx_strand_id
1 'polypeptide(L)' 'MQIMYVCTGNQCRSVMAEYYTRAKFADRGIGLQSGNITVRSAGTLHYPPHPR' A
#
# COMPACT_ATOMS: atom_id res chain seq x y z
N MET A 1 2.00 -5.07 -13.53
CA MET A 1 1.12 -5.64 -12.49
C MET A 1 0.90 -4.60 -11.39
N GLN A 2 -0.31 -4.49 -10.85
CA GLN A 2 -0.59 -3.60 -9.72
C GLN A 2 -1.26 -4.38 -8.59
N ILE A 3 -0.87 -4.10 -7.35
CA ILE A 3 -1.44 -4.69 -6.14
C ILE A 3 -2.02 -3.56 -5.29
N MET A 4 -3.31 -3.68 -4.95
CA MET A 4 -4.02 -2.72 -4.11
C MET A 4 -4.49 -3.41 -2.83
N TYR A 5 -3.98 -2.97 -1.69
CA TYR A 5 -4.47 -3.40 -0.38
C TYR A 5 -5.58 -2.46 0.10
N VAL A 6 -6.73 -3.01 0.48
CA VAL A 6 -7.87 -2.22 0.92
C VAL A 6 -8.25 -2.59 2.34
N CYS A 7 -8.49 -1.58 3.17
CA CYS A 7 -9.19 -1.76 4.45
C CYS A 7 -10.19 -0.62 4.65
N THR A 8 -10.97 -0.62 5.73
CA THR A 8 -12.00 0.39 5.95
C THR A 8 -11.45 1.81 5.92
N GLY A 9 -10.37 2.08 6.65
CA GLY A 9 -9.88 3.44 6.86
C GLY A 9 -8.56 3.83 6.20
N ASN A 10 -7.84 2.87 5.61
CA ASN A 10 -6.47 3.09 5.13
C ASN A 10 -5.48 3.66 6.16
N GLN A 11 -5.60 3.29 7.43
CA GLN A 11 -4.71 3.80 8.49
C GLN A 11 -3.86 2.72 9.18
N CYS A 12 -4.30 1.45 9.12
CA CYS A 12 -3.64 0.37 9.88
C CYS A 12 -3.31 -0.80 8.96
N ARG A 13 -4.30 -1.62 8.62
CA ARG A 13 -4.11 -2.92 7.96
C ARG A 13 -3.58 -2.80 6.54
N SER A 14 -4.22 -1.99 5.70
CA SER A 14 -3.85 -1.85 4.29
C SER A 14 -2.51 -1.13 4.10
N VAL A 15 -2.22 -0.12 4.92
CA VAL A 15 -0.93 0.59 4.93
C VAL A 15 0.18 -0.35 5.38
N MET A 16 -0.01 -1.10 6.48
CA MET A 16 0.95 -2.10 6.92
C MET A 16 1.24 -3.14 5.84
N ALA A 17 0.20 -3.65 5.17
CA ALA A 17 0.35 -4.62 4.08
C ALA A 17 1.12 -4.05 2.88
N GLU A 18 0.87 -2.79 2.50
CA GLU A 18 1.64 -2.09 1.47
C GLU A 18 3.13 -2.03 1.82
N TYR A 19 3.48 -1.53 3.01
CA TYR A 19 4.86 -1.40 3.44
C TYR A 19 5.55 -2.76 3.56
N TYR A 20 4.87 -3.76 4.14
CA TYR A 20 5.43 -5.10 4.30
C TYR A 20 5.71 -5.77 2.96
N THR A 21 4.77 -5.66 2.01
CA THR A 21 4.95 -6.22 0.66
C THR A 21 6.09 -5.53 -0.07
N ARG A 22 6.20 -4.20 0.05
CA ARG A 22 7.32 -3.46 -0.55
C ARG A 22 8.66 -3.89 0.03
N ALA A 23 8.75 -4.01 1.35
CA ALA A 23 9.96 -4.49 2.02
C ALA A 23 10.32 -5.91 1.54
N LYS A 24 9.35 -6.82 1.46
CA LYS A 24 9.60 -8.20 0.99
C LYS A 24 9.97 -8.29 -0.49
N PHE A 25 9.47 -7.39 -1.33
CA PHE A 25 9.91 -7.30 -2.71
C PHE A 25 11.35 -6.78 -2.82
N ALA A 26 11.72 -5.79 -2.02
CA ALA A 26 13.10 -5.33 -1.92
C ALA A 26 14.03 -6.44 -1.42
N ASP A 27 13.67 -7.15 -0.35
CA ASP A 27 14.44 -8.30 0.20
C ASP A 27 14.70 -9.39 -0.85
N ARG A 28 13.75 -9.60 -1.77
CA ARG A 28 13.82 -10.64 -2.81
C ARG A 28 14.46 -10.15 -4.11
N GLY A 29 14.95 -8.90 -4.16
CA GLY A 29 15.50 -8.30 -5.38
C GLY A 29 14.45 -8.06 -6.47
N ILE A 30 13.16 -8.15 -6.14
CA ILE A 30 12.06 -7.82 -7.05
C ILE A 30 11.92 -6.30 -7.02
N GLY A 31 12.63 -5.63 -7.93
CA GLY A 31 12.68 -4.18 -7.97
C GLY A 31 11.30 -3.57 -8.18
N LEU A 32 10.80 -2.85 -7.17
CA LEU A 32 9.72 -1.87 -7.35
C LEU A 32 10.09 -0.81 -8.40
N GLN A 33 11.38 -0.59 -8.63
CA GLN A 33 11.93 0.29 -9.65
C GLN A 33 12.04 -0.35 -11.04
N SER A 34 11.88 -1.68 -11.17
CA SER A 34 11.93 -2.37 -12.47
C SER A 34 10.62 -2.20 -13.27
N GLY A 35 9.82 -1.18 -12.93
CA GLY A 35 8.62 -0.72 -13.66
C GLY A 35 7.41 -1.64 -13.63
N ASN A 36 7.57 -2.92 -13.26
CA ASN A 36 6.57 -3.93 -13.53
C ASN A 36 5.59 -4.22 -12.39
N ILE A 37 5.89 -3.85 -11.13
CA ILE A 37 4.99 -4.11 -9.99
C ILE A 37 4.85 -2.87 -9.12
N THR A 38 3.64 -2.32 -9.05
CA THR A 38 3.27 -1.25 -8.11
C THR A 38 2.44 -1.82 -6.97
N VAL A 39 2.72 -1.38 -5.75
CA VAL A 39 1.97 -1.76 -4.55
C VAL A 39 1.41 -0.48 -3.93
N ARG A 40 0.10 -0.43 -3.70
CA ARG A 40 -0.61 0.72 -3.13
C ARG A 40 -1.66 0.26 -2.13
N SER A 41 -2.19 1.19 -1.34
CA SER A 41 -3.26 0.96 -0.40
C SER A 41 -4.34 2.04 -0.49
N ALA A 42 -5.57 1.65 -0.15
CA ALA A 42 -6.72 2.53 -0.16
C ALA A 42 -7.72 2.19 0.96
N GLY A 43 -8.61 3.14 1.20
CA GLY A 43 -9.69 3.06 2.18
C GLY A 43 -11.04 3.02 1.48
N THR A 44 -12.00 2.27 2.01
CA THR A 44 -13.39 2.33 1.51
C THR A 44 -14.17 3.48 2.14
N LEU A 45 -13.77 3.93 3.33
CA LEU A 45 -14.39 5.04 4.04
C LEU A 45 -13.73 6.36 3.62
N HIS A 46 -14.54 7.34 3.25
CA HIS A 46 -14.09 8.71 3.10
C HIS A 46 -14.10 9.38 4.49
N TYR A 47 -12.93 9.58 5.08
CA TYR A 47 -12.84 10.37 6.30
C TYR A 47 -13.08 11.84 5.96
N PRO A 48 -13.84 12.58 6.78
CA PRO A 48 -13.85 14.04 6.68
C PRO A 48 -12.40 14.54 6.86
N PRO A 49 -12.00 15.59 6.11
CA PRO A 49 -10.66 16.17 6.25
C PRO A 49 -10.43 16.56 7.71
N HIS A 50 -9.31 16.12 8.28
CA HIS A 50 -8.97 16.50 9.65
C HIS A 50 -8.82 18.02 9.74
N PRO A 51 -9.43 18.68 10.75
CA PRO A 51 -9.20 20.10 10.99
C PRO A 51 -7.70 20.36 11.14
N ARG A 52 -7.20 21.38 10.45
CA ARG A 52 -5.81 21.85 10.59
C ARG A 52 -5.61 22.57 11.91
#